data_AF-A0A9X1MHN9-F1
#
_entry.id   AF-A0A9X1MHN9-F1
#
_cell.length_a   1.000
_cell.length_b   1.000
_cell.length_c   1.000
_cell.angle_alpha   90.00
_cell.angle_beta   90.00
_cell.angle_gamma   90.00
#
_symmetry.space_group_name_H-M   'P 1'
#
loop_
_entity.id
_entity.type
_entity.pdbx_description
1 polymer ?
#
loop_
_entity_poly.entity_id
_entity_poly.type
_entity_poly.pdbx_seq_one_letter_code
_entity_poly.pdbx_strand_id
1 'polypeptide(L)'
;MTLLHVPNGYRLAPGITPGVFLPRFAAAMNPVRDGLDADTFIDLAVDSIDRADVNLKPRPAAPMDDAFGKWTAEQADMSRNLVWFDPHSLDVRIGLDTVTGRHHILPATDCLAYLEVLEAMPEIEMYGYQAIIEFIPEGVTDEEWGERAEALTRLLPRGSSAGMDLWTLRGPGDARTAQIVTALQIDGELLASFNPPSLRARAHRQAAEIFARWLHERHGYEMMSAVISAAGMALPALQEAVESRLAPLSADLLRAGTGKTLFDGLSREEWNVLCGRDYDASAAADLAGL
;
A
#
# COMPACT_ATOMS: atom_id res chain seq x y z
N MET A 1 4.69 18.18 -4.95
CA MET A 1 3.99 19.03 -3.97
C MET A 1 2.60 18.44 -3.83
N THR A 2 2.48 17.46 -2.94
CA THR A 2 1.30 16.61 -2.82
C THR A 2 0.59 17.02 -1.53
N LEU A 3 -0.70 17.31 -1.65
CA LEU A 3 -1.56 17.75 -0.56
C LEU A 3 -1.48 16.75 0.60
N LEU A 4 -0.90 17.19 1.73
CA LEU A 4 -1.14 16.61 3.04
C LEU A 4 -2.64 16.74 3.34
N HIS A 5 -3.40 15.66 3.18
CA HIS A 5 -4.76 15.63 3.69
C HIS A 5 -4.92 14.49 4.69
N VAL A 6 -4.32 14.72 5.87
CA VAL A 6 -4.82 14.16 7.13
C VAL A 6 -5.38 15.33 7.94
N PRO A 7 -6.70 15.58 7.89
CA PRO A 7 -7.28 16.87 8.29
C PRO A 7 -7.54 17.02 9.80
N ASN A 8 -7.12 16.08 10.64
CA ASN A 8 -7.45 16.09 12.06
C ASN A 8 -6.20 16.34 12.90
N GLY A 9 -6.20 17.48 13.59
CA GLY A 9 -5.30 17.67 14.71
C GLY A 9 -5.72 16.82 15.89
N TYR A 10 -4.76 16.31 16.65
CA TYR A 10 -5.02 15.56 17.87
C TYR A 10 -4.21 16.12 19.02
N ARG A 11 -4.64 15.84 20.24
CA ARG A 11 -3.86 16.07 21.46
C ARG A 11 -3.94 14.87 22.38
N LEU A 12 -2.90 14.68 23.20
CA LEU A 12 -2.93 13.71 24.27
C LEU A 12 -3.89 14.17 25.38
N ALA A 13 -4.64 13.23 25.95
CA ALA A 13 -5.50 13.43 27.11
C ALA A 13 -4.72 13.99 28.32
N PRO A 14 -5.38 14.67 29.29
CA PRO A 14 -4.68 15.31 30.40
C PRO A 14 -3.85 14.30 31.19
N GLY A 15 -2.60 14.66 31.48
CA GLY A 15 -1.67 13.82 32.23
C GLY A 15 -1.01 12.69 31.44
N ILE A 16 -1.37 12.50 30.17
CA ILE A 16 -0.68 11.54 29.30
C ILE A 16 0.58 12.19 28.71
N THR A 17 1.70 11.49 28.82
CA THR A 17 3.00 11.88 28.26
C THR A 17 3.37 11.02 27.06
N PRO A 18 4.27 11.48 26.17
CA PRO A 18 4.72 10.68 25.03
C PRO A 18 5.31 9.33 25.44
N GLY A 19 6.01 9.25 26.58
CA GLY A 19 6.57 8.00 27.10
C GLY A 19 5.54 6.95 27.51
N VAL A 20 4.32 7.37 27.87
CA VAL A 20 3.20 6.47 28.16
C VAL A 20 2.41 6.16 26.89
N PHE A 21 2.20 7.17 26.05
CA PHE A 21 1.41 7.08 24.83
C PHE A 21 2.08 6.21 23.76
N LEU A 22 3.33 6.49 23.40
CA LEU A 22 3.99 5.88 22.24
C LEU A 22 4.06 4.34 22.30
N PRO A 23 4.35 3.69 23.45
CA PRO A 23 4.30 2.22 23.53
C PRO A 23 2.89 1.64 23.30
N ARG A 24 1.85 2.30 23.81
CA ARG A 24 0.45 1.86 23.61
C ARG A 24 0.00 2.10 22.18
N PHE A 25 0.38 3.26 21.64
CA PHE A 25 0.15 3.63 20.26
C PHE A 25 0.79 2.60 19.32
N ALA A 26 2.06 2.26 19.53
CA ALA A 26 2.73 1.22 18.78
C ALA A 26 2.01 -0.13 18.90
N ALA A 27 1.62 -0.54 20.11
CA ALA A 27 0.89 -1.79 20.32
C ALA A 27 -0.45 -1.85 19.57
N ALA A 28 -1.16 -0.72 19.46
CA ALA A 28 -2.42 -0.62 18.72
C ALA A 28 -2.23 -0.56 17.20
N MET A 29 -1.20 0.14 16.71
CA MET A 29 -0.93 0.33 15.28
C MET A 29 -0.22 -0.85 14.63
N ASN A 30 0.58 -1.59 15.40
CA ASN A 30 1.37 -2.69 14.90
C ASN A 30 0.53 -3.78 14.21
N PRO A 31 -0.61 -4.25 14.77
CA PRO A 31 -1.50 -5.19 14.09
C PRO A 31 -2.06 -4.69 12.77
N VAL A 32 -2.42 -3.40 12.68
CA VAL A 32 -2.89 -2.80 11.43
C VAL A 32 -1.80 -2.82 10.38
N ARG A 33 -0.58 -2.39 10.75
CA ARG A 33 0.58 -2.45 9.86
C ARG A 33 0.89 -3.87 9.41
N ASP A 34 0.84 -4.84 10.33
CA ASP A 34 1.13 -6.22 10.01
C ASP A 34 0.15 -6.78 8.96
N GLY A 35 -1.13 -6.41 9.05
CA GLY A 35 -2.14 -6.76 8.04
C GLY A 35 -1.84 -6.14 6.67
N LEU A 36 -1.52 -4.84 6.63
CA LEU A 36 -1.20 -4.13 5.38
C LEU A 36 0.08 -4.70 4.73
N ASP A 37 1.12 -4.95 5.53
CA ASP A 37 2.36 -5.58 5.08
C ASP A 37 2.07 -6.99 4.52
N ALA A 38 1.26 -7.79 5.22
CA ALA A 38 0.84 -9.11 4.74
C ALA A 38 0.10 -9.02 3.40
N ASP A 39 -0.88 -8.12 3.27
CA ASP A 39 -1.63 -7.91 2.03
C ASP A 39 -0.70 -7.56 0.86
N THR A 40 0.28 -6.68 1.10
CA THR A 40 1.28 -6.32 0.09
C THR A 40 2.12 -7.51 -0.37
N PHE A 41 2.61 -8.34 0.55
CA PHE A 41 3.40 -9.51 0.17
C PHE A 41 2.55 -10.54 -0.58
N ILE A 42 1.30 -10.72 -0.20
CA ILE A 42 0.40 -11.62 -0.91
C ILE A 42 0.09 -11.07 -2.31
N ASP A 43 -0.18 -9.78 -2.45
CA ASP A 43 -0.41 -9.16 -3.76
C ASP A 43 0.81 -9.28 -4.69
N LEU A 44 2.02 -9.08 -4.16
CA LEU A 44 3.26 -9.29 -4.90
C LEU A 44 3.47 -10.75 -5.31
N ALA A 45 3.14 -11.71 -4.43
CA ALA A 45 3.20 -13.13 -4.73
C ALA A 45 2.17 -13.52 -5.82
N VAL A 46 0.95 -13.00 -5.75
CA VAL A 46 -0.10 -13.17 -6.76
C VAL A 46 0.35 -12.62 -8.10
N ASP A 47 0.87 -11.40 -8.15
CA ASP A 47 1.38 -10.79 -9.38
C ASP A 47 2.49 -11.63 -10.02
N SER A 48 3.40 -12.18 -9.21
CA SER A 48 4.46 -13.06 -9.69
C SER A 48 3.91 -14.35 -10.33
N ILE A 49 2.90 -14.98 -9.71
CA ILE A 49 2.21 -16.16 -10.26
C ILE A 49 1.46 -15.80 -11.54
N ASP A 50 0.70 -14.71 -11.54
CA ASP A 50 -0.11 -14.27 -12.67
C ASP A 50 0.78 -13.95 -13.89
N ARG A 51 1.91 -13.28 -13.66
CA ARG A 51 2.90 -13.05 -14.71
C ARG A 51 3.51 -14.34 -15.23
N ALA A 52 3.78 -15.32 -14.36
CA ALA A 52 4.29 -16.61 -14.82
C ALA A 52 3.26 -17.34 -15.70
N ASP A 53 1.99 -17.32 -15.29
CA ASP A 53 0.87 -17.91 -16.03
C ASP A 53 0.70 -17.26 -17.41
N VAL A 54 0.61 -15.93 -17.46
CA VAL A 54 0.45 -15.17 -18.71
C VAL A 54 1.64 -15.37 -19.66
N ASN A 55 2.86 -15.43 -19.12
CA ASN A 55 4.08 -15.54 -19.92
C ASN A 55 4.49 -16.98 -20.22
N LEU A 56 3.73 -17.99 -19.77
CA LEU A 56 4.11 -19.41 -19.84
C LEU A 56 5.48 -19.72 -19.25
N LYS A 57 5.80 -19.08 -18.13
CA LYS A 57 7.04 -19.33 -17.40
C LYS A 57 6.75 -20.26 -16.21
N PRO A 58 7.76 -20.98 -15.72
CA PRO A 58 7.64 -21.66 -14.45
C PRO A 58 7.19 -20.66 -13.38
N ARG A 59 6.16 -21.04 -12.61
CA ARG A 59 5.75 -20.27 -11.44
C ARG A 59 6.87 -20.24 -10.41
N PRO A 60 6.88 -19.24 -9.53
CA PRO A 60 7.76 -19.24 -8.37
C PRO A 60 7.73 -20.57 -7.60
N ALA A 61 8.91 -21.03 -7.20
CA ALA A 61 9.04 -22.16 -6.28
C ALA A 61 8.75 -21.73 -4.83
N ALA A 62 8.93 -20.46 -4.51
CA ALA A 62 8.60 -19.87 -3.21
C ALA A 62 8.04 -18.45 -3.41
N PRO A 63 6.76 -18.30 -3.79
CA PRO A 63 6.18 -17.00 -4.15
C PRO A 63 6.35 -15.91 -3.09
N MET A 64 6.22 -16.26 -1.80
CA MET A 64 6.39 -15.30 -0.70
C MET A 64 7.84 -14.86 -0.50
N ASP A 65 8.82 -15.77 -0.66
CA ASP A 65 10.24 -15.41 -0.58
C ASP A 65 10.63 -14.50 -1.75
N ASP A 66 10.15 -14.82 -2.95
CA ASP A 66 10.37 -14.00 -4.14
C ASP A 66 9.73 -12.61 -3.97
N ALA A 67 8.51 -12.54 -3.42
CA ALA A 67 7.82 -11.28 -3.12
C ALA A 67 8.60 -10.44 -2.10
N PHE A 68 9.06 -11.04 -1.01
CA PHE A 68 9.86 -10.36 0.02
C PHE A 68 11.21 -9.88 -0.52
N GLY A 69 11.90 -10.73 -1.30
CA GLY A 69 13.16 -10.39 -1.93
C GLY A 69 13.03 -9.23 -2.92
N LYS A 70 11.98 -9.25 -3.76
CA LYS A 70 11.65 -8.17 -4.70
C LYS A 70 11.36 -6.86 -3.96
N TRP A 71 10.47 -6.89 -2.96
CA TRP A 71 10.15 -5.71 -2.16
C TRP A 71 11.39 -5.13 -1.48
N THR A 72 12.23 -5.98 -0.87
CA THR A 72 13.46 -5.54 -0.20
C THR A 72 14.43 -4.87 -1.17
N ALA A 73 14.59 -5.43 -2.37
CA ALA A 73 15.43 -4.83 -3.42
C ALA A 73 14.88 -3.48 -3.88
N GLU A 74 13.57 -3.39 -4.11
CA GLU A 74 12.90 -2.14 -4.49
C GLU A 74 13.08 -1.06 -3.41
N GLN A 75 12.89 -1.39 -2.13
CA GLN A 75 13.07 -0.45 -1.02
C GLN A 75 14.53 0.00 -0.85
N ALA A 76 15.51 -0.85 -1.17
CA ALA A 76 16.92 -0.50 -1.09
C ALA A 76 17.33 0.55 -2.12
N ASP A 77 16.70 0.54 -3.30
CA ASP A 77 16.98 1.46 -4.40
C ASP A 77 16.14 2.76 -4.34
N MET A 78 15.08 2.79 -3.53
CA MET A 78 14.19 3.95 -3.40
C MET A 78 14.75 5.05 -2.50
N SER A 79 14.55 6.30 -2.93
CA SER A 79 14.80 7.46 -2.07
C SER A 79 13.79 7.53 -0.94
N ARG A 80 14.28 7.80 0.28
CA ARG A 80 13.44 7.92 1.49
C ARG A 80 12.35 8.99 1.43
N ASN A 81 12.47 9.93 0.49
CA ASN A 81 11.52 11.02 0.31
C ASN A 81 10.39 10.69 -0.67
N LEU A 82 10.41 9.49 -1.28
CA LEU A 82 9.35 9.04 -2.17
C LEU A 82 8.21 8.43 -1.35
N VAL A 83 6.98 8.69 -1.76
CA VAL A 83 5.77 8.09 -1.17
C VAL A 83 5.75 6.56 -1.24
N TRP A 84 6.53 5.99 -2.16
CA TRP A 84 6.66 4.54 -2.36
C TRP A 84 7.69 3.89 -1.42
N PHE A 85 8.49 4.70 -0.72
CA PHE A 85 9.41 4.23 0.29
C PHE A 85 8.64 4.01 1.60
N ASP A 86 8.59 2.76 2.06
CA ASP A 86 7.74 2.29 3.16
C ASP A 86 6.26 2.72 3.00
N PRO A 87 5.49 2.04 2.12
CA PRO A 87 4.13 2.44 1.77
C PRO A 87 3.14 2.40 2.95
N HIS A 88 3.47 1.71 4.04
CA HIS A 88 2.69 1.67 5.28
C HIS A 88 3.39 2.41 6.42
N SER A 89 4.21 3.41 6.07
CA SER A 89 4.82 4.29 7.05
C SER A 89 3.75 5.02 7.88
N LEU A 90 4.03 5.12 9.17
CA LEU A 90 3.26 5.91 10.11
C LEU A 90 4.25 6.76 10.89
N ASP A 91 4.26 8.03 10.52
CA ASP A 91 5.02 9.06 11.21
C ASP A 91 4.06 9.85 12.11
N VAL A 92 4.50 10.15 13.32
CA VAL A 92 3.76 10.97 14.27
C VAL A 92 4.67 12.05 14.78
N ARG A 93 4.26 13.30 14.58
CA ARG A 93 4.94 14.45 15.17
C ARG A 93 4.26 14.79 16.49
N ILE A 94 5.03 14.93 17.55
CA ILE A 94 4.54 15.26 18.89
C ILE A 94 5.24 16.52 19.40
N GLY A 95 4.48 17.50 19.85
CA GLY A 95 5.01 18.74 20.41
C GLY A 95 4.31 19.13 21.70
N LEU A 96 5.06 19.70 22.63
CA LEU A 96 4.52 20.22 23.89
C LEU A 96 4.15 21.70 23.69
N ASP A 97 2.86 22.03 23.86
CA ASP A 97 2.47 23.43 24.01
C ASP A 97 2.82 23.88 25.42
N THR A 98 3.79 24.79 25.54
CA THR A 98 4.30 25.27 26.82
C THR A 98 3.32 26.15 27.58
N VAL A 99 2.28 26.68 26.92
CA VAL A 99 1.24 27.49 27.55
C VAL A 99 0.21 26.61 28.26
N THR A 100 -0.30 25.60 27.57
CA THR A 100 -1.34 24.70 28.10
C THR A 100 -0.76 23.47 28.81
N GLY A 101 0.52 23.18 28.61
CA GLY A 101 1.18 21.97 29.10
C GLY A 101 0.71 20.69 28.39
N ARG A 102 -0.02 20.81 27.28
CA ARG A 102 -0.59 19.68 26.54
C ARG A 102 0.33 19.25 25.40
N HIS A 103 0.36 17.94 25.15
CA HIS A 103 1.04 17.40 23.98
C HIS A 103 0.08 17.34 22.80
N HIS A 104 0.53 17.90 21.70
CA HIS A 104 -0.16 17.94 20.42
C HIS A 104 0.44 16.93 19.47
N ILE A 105 -0.42 16.32 18.66
CA ILE A 105 -0.09 15.20 17.78
C ILE A 105 -0.54 15.52 16.36
N LEU A 106 0.37 15.25 15.42
CA LEU A 106 0.14 15.32 13.99
C LEU A 106 0.57 14.00 13.35
N PRO A 107 -0.36 13.07 13.08
CA PRO A 107 -0.05 11.88 12.30
C PRO A 107 0.17 12.28 10.83
N ALA A 108 1.21 11.71 10.23
CA ALA A 108 1.51 11.76 8.81
C ALA A 108 1.33 10.34 8.26
N THR A 109 0.13 10.08 7.74
CA THR A 109 -0.21 8.82 7.09
C THR A 109 -1.44 8.99 6.20
N ASP A 110 -1.44 8.42 5.00
CA ASP A 110 -2.64 8.40 4.16
C ASP A 110 -3.53 7.17 4.43
N CYS A 111 -3.16 6.33 5.42
CA CYS A 111 -3.88 5.12 5.77
C CYS A 111 -5.01 5.41 6.77
N LEU A 112 -6.26 5.34 6.30
CA LEU A 112 -7.45 5.56 7.13
C LEU A 112 -7.54 4.61 8.33
N ALA A 113 -7.10 3.35 8.18
CA ALA A 113 -7.13 2.37 9.27
C ALA A 113 -6.26 2.79 10.47
N TYR A 114 -5.15 3.49 10.25
CA TYR A 114 -4.39 4.07 11.36
C TYR A 114 -5.12 5.21 12.04
N LEU A 115 -5.84 6.05 11.28
CA LEU A 115 -6.62 7.15 11.85
C LEU A 115 -7.79 6.63 12.68
N GLU A 116 -8.49 5.61 12.21
CA GLU A 116 -9.58 4.96 12.95
C GLU A 116 -9.09 4.38 14.30
N VAL A 117 -7.94 3.71 14.30
CA VAL A 117 -7.34 3.19 15.54
C VAL A 117 -6.90 4.33 16.46
N LEU A 118 -6.30 5.39 15.92
CA LEU A 118 -5.86 6.55 16.69
C LEU A 118 -7.06 7.23 17.38
N GLU A 119 -8.15 7.42 16.64
CA GLU A 119 -9.39 8.05 17.14
C GLU A 119 -10.11 7.20 18.18
N ALA A 120 -9.94 5.87 18.14
CA ALA A 120 -10.50 4.97 19.13
C ALA A 120 -9.69 4.92 20.45
N MET A 121 -8.48 5.49 20.50
CA MET A 121 -7.65 5.45 21.71
C MET A 121 -8.14 6.43 22.78
N PRO A 122 -8.34 5.99 24.04
CA PRO A 122 -8.79 6.86 25.11
C PRO A 122 -7.77 7.94 25.51
N GLU A 123 -6.50 7.76 25.14
CA GLU A 123 -5.44 8.75 25.34
C GLU A 123 -5.47 9.89 24.31
N ILE A 124 -6.32 9.80 23.29
CA ILE A 124 -6.40 10.75 22.18
C ILE A 124 -7.68 11.57 22.30
N GLU A 125 -7.52 12.88 22.14
CA GLU A 125 -8.61 13.81 21.97
C GLU A 125 -8.53 14.44 20.58
N MET A 126 -9.64 14.41 19.86
CA MET A 126 -9.79 15.13 18.59
C MET A 126 -9.64 16.64 18.85
N TYR A 127 -8.73 17.28 18.12
CA TYR A 127 -8.38 18.68 18.30
C TYR A 127 -7.99 19.29 16.95
N GLY A 128 -8.98 19.47 16.06
CA GLY A 128 -8.78 20.09 14.74
C GLY A 128 -8.09 21.45 14.85
N TYR A 129 -7.12 21.72 13.96
CA TYR A 129 -6.38 22.98 13.93
C TYR A 129 -6.90 23.94 12.86
N GLN A 130 -6.98 25.23 13.19
CA GLN A 130 -7.52 26.28 12.31
C GLN A 130 -6.73 26.50 11.02
N ALA A 131 -5.42 26.20 10.96
CA ALA A 131 -4.65 26.38 9.72
C ALA A 131 -5.04 25.39 8.60
N ILE A 132 -5.81 24.35 8.94
CA ILE A 132 -6.22 23.29 8.02
C ILE A 132 -7.74 23.30 7.83
N ILE A 133 -8.50 23.59 8.89
CA ILE A 133 -9.95 23.68 8.83
C ILE A 133 -10.33 25.17 8.82
N GLU A 134 -10.90 25.64 7.71
CA GLU A 134 -11.27 27.06 7.56
C GLU A 134 -12.59 27.42 8.28
N PHE A 135 -13.36 26.40 8.72
CA PHE A 135 -14.61 26.55 9.46
C PHE A 135 -14.48 26.08 10.91
N ILE A 136 -15.22 26.71 11.82
CA ILE A 136 -15.26 26.30 13.22
C ILE A 136 -16.08 25.01 13.34
N PRO A 137 -15.54 23.92 13.92
CA PRO A 137 -16.28 22.68 14.13
C PRO A 137 -17.50 22.88 15.03
N GLU A 138 -18.53 22.06 14.84
CA GLU A 138 -19.73 22.09 15.70
C GLU A 138 -19.35 21.89 17.17
N GLY A 139 -19.89 22.73 18.05
CA GLY A 139 -19.62 22.69 19.49
C GLY A 139 -18.33 23.36 19.96
N VAL A 140 -17.52 23.91 19.04
CA VAL A 140 -16.32 24.70 19.36
C VAL A 140 -16.67 26.19 19.34
N THR A 141 -16.25 26.96 20.34
CA THR A 141 -16.48 28.42 20.38
C THR A 141 -15.40 29.17 19.60
N ASP A 142 -15.67 30.43 19.24
CA ASP A 142 -14.69 31.31 18.59
C ASP A 142 -13.40 31.46 19.43
N GLU A 143 -13.54 31.59 20.74
CA GLU A 143 -12.41 31.70 21.66
C GLU A 143 -11.57 30.42 21.68
N GLU A 144 -12.22 29.25 21.78
CA GLU A 144 -11.51 27.97 21.72
C GLU A 144 -10.81 27.81 20.37
N TRP A 145 -11.45 28.21 19.28
CA TRP A 145 -10.88 28.14 17.94
C TRP A 145 -9.62 29.01 17.79
N GLY A 146 -9.66 30.23 18.33
CA GLY A 146 -8.50 31.10 18.42
C GLY A 146 -7.35 30.48 19.22
N GLU A 147 -7.65 29.85 20.37
CA GLU A 147 -6.65 29.12 21.16
C GLU A 147 -5.97 28.02 20.33
N ARG A 148 -6.74 27.27 19.52
CA ARG A 148 -6.18 26.20 18.67
C ARG A 148 -5.23 26.74 17.61
N ALA A 149 -5.53 27.89 17.00
CA ALA A 149 -4.64 28.56 16.05
C ALA A 149 -3.34 29.02 16.70
N GLU A 150 -3.43 29.61 17.88
CA GLU A 150 -2.25 30.06 18.61
C GLU A 150 -1.37 28.88 19.05
N ALA A 151 -1.98 27.80 19.54
CA ALA A 151 -1.28 26.56 19.89
C ALA A 151 -0.51 26.01 18.67
N LEU A 152 -1.17 25.92 17.51
CA LEU A 152 -0.51 25.48 16.29
C LEU A 152 0.64 26.41 15.89
N THR A 153 0.48 27.72 16.00
CA THR A 153 1.53 28.69 15.68
C THR A 153 2.77 28.53 16.56
N ARG A 154 2.57 28.18 17.84
CA ARG A 154 3.67 27.89 18.78
C ARG A 154 4.39 26.59 18.43
N LEU A 155 3.64 25.55 18.04
CA LEU A 155 4.17 24.22 17.72
C LEU A 155 4.84 24.16 16.34
N LEU A 156 4.30 24.90 15.37
CA LEU A 156 4.75 24.98 13.99
C LEU A 156 5.11 26.42 13.59
N PRO A 157 6.16 27.01 14.18
CA PRO A 157 6.55 28.38 13.85
C PRO A 157 6.88 28.48 12.36
N ARG A 158 6.15 29.36 11.64
CA ARG A 158 6.24 29.53 10.18
C ARG A 158 5.93 28.26 9.38
N GLY A 159 5.09 27.38 9.93
CA GLY A 159 4.71 26.11 9.30
C GLY A 159 5.80 25.03 9.33
N SER A 160 6.90 25.27 10.06
CA SER A 160 7.98 24.30 10.21
C SER A 160 7.70 23.36 11.39
N SER A 161 7.84 22.06 11.17
CA SER A 161 7.75 21.06 12.24
C SER A 161 9.01 20.93 13.10
N ALA A 162 9.97 21.85 12.99
CA ALA A 162 11.21 21.81 13.76
C ALA A 162 11.01 21.88 15.29
N GLY A 163 9.83 22.34 15.76
CA GLY A 163 9.45 22.37 17.17
C GLY A 163 8.79 21.09 17.69
N MET A 164 8.66 20.05 16.85
CA MET A 164 8.00 18.79 17.22
C MET A 164 8.96 17.61 17.03
N ASP A 165 8.91 16.68 17.96
CA ASP A 165 9.65 15.43 17.87
C ASP A 165 8.96 14.49 16.88
N LEU A 166 9.73 13.90 15.97
CA LEU A 166 9.24 12.88 15.05
C LEU A 166 9.43 11.50 15.66
N TRP A 167 8.35 10.73 15.68
CA TRP A 167 8.37 9.31 15.98
C TRP A 167 7.81 8.52 14.81
N THR A 168 8.47 7.42 14.45
CA THR A 168 8.06 6.53 13.36
C THR A 168 7.78 5.15 13.93
N LEU A 169 6.65 4.54 13.54
CA LEU A 169 6.23 3.23 14.06
C LEU A 169 7.31 2.15 13.85
N ARG A 170 7.75 2.00 12.59
CA ARG A 170 8.87 1.14 12.14
C ARG A 170 9.42 1.68 10.82
N GLY A 171 10.69 1.42 10.53
CA GLY A 171 11.29 1.76 9.24
C GLY A 171 11.29 0.57 8.27
N PRO A 172 11.65 0.80 6.98
CA PRO A 172 11.79 -0.29 6.03
C PRO A 172 12.94 -1.20 6.44
N GLY A 173 12.70 -2.51 6.34
CA GLY A 173 13.65 -3.54 6.80
C GLY A 173 13.59 -3.84 8.30
N ASP A 174 12.55 -3.37 9.01
CA ASP A 174 12.26 -3.83 10.36
C ASP A 174 12.12 -5.36 10.39
N ALA A 175 12.72 -6.01 11.39
CA ALA A 175 12.74 -7.46 11.52
C ALA A 175 11.32 -8.08 11.53
N ARG A 176 10.31 -7.32 11.95
CA ARG A 176 8.92 -7.75 11.94
C ARG A 176 8.37 -7.95 10.52
N THR A 177 8.88 -7.22 9.53
CA THR A 177 8.54 -7.43 8.11
C THR A 177 8.88 -8.86 7.68
N ALA A 178 10.09 -9.32 8.00
CA ALA A 178 10.51 -10.70 7.71
C ALA A 178 9.74 -11.74 8.53
N GLN A 179 9.34 -11.41 9.77
CA GLN A 179 8.51 -12.27 10.60
C GLN A 179 7.11 -12.46 10.02
N ILE A 180 6.51 -11.43 9.41
CA ILE A 180 5.21 -11.53 8.74
C ILE A 180 5.28 -12.50 7.56
N VAL A 181 6.31 -12.38 6.72
CA VAL A 181 6.53 -13.32 5.61
C VAL A 181 6.69 -14.75 6.11
N THR A 182 7.49 -14.94 7.16
CA THR A 182 7.65 -16.25 7.81
C THR A 182 6.32 -16.78 8.35
N ALA A 183 5.50 -15.93 8.96
CA ALA A 183 4.18 -16.30 9.46
C ALA A 183 3.25 -16.74 8.32
N LEU A 184 3.20 -16.00 7.20
CA LEU A 184 2.42 -16.36 6.01
C LEU A 184 2.83 -17.72 5.40
N GLN A 185 4.08 -18.12 5.58
CA GLN A 185 4.59 -19.41 5.08
C GLN A 185 4.24 -20.59 5.99
N ILE A 186 4.12 -20.36 7.30
CA ILE A 186 3.89 -21.42 8.29
C ILE A 186 2.41 -21.55 8.62
N ASP A 187 1.71 -20.42 8.68
CA ASP A 187 0.30 -20.32 9.07
C ASP A 187 -0.61 -20.22 7.84
N GLY A 188 -1.11 -21.36 7.41
CA GLY A 188 -2.08 -21.45 6.32
C GLY A 188 -3.43 -20.81 6.65
N GLU A 189 -3.78 -20.61 7.92
CA GLU A 189 -5.03 -19.93 8.32
C GLU A 189 -4.92 -18.43 8.14
N LEU A 190 -3.78 -17.83 8.49
CA LEU A 190 -3.49 -16.42 8.20
C LEU A 190 -3.57 -16.16 6.69
N LEU A 191 -2.94 -17.01 5.88
CA LEU A 191 -2.99 -16.90 4.43
C LEU A 191 -4.39 -17.17 3.85
N ALA A 192 -5.19 -18.04 4.48
CA ALA A 192 -6.57 -18.30 4.07
C ALA A 192 -7.54 -17.19 4.49
N SER A 193 -7.18 -16.37 5.49
CA SER A 193 -7.95 -15.19 5.90
C SER A 193 -7.84 -14.04 4.91
N PHE A 194 -6.79 -14.04 4.07
CA PHE A 194 -6.66 -13.12 2.95
C PHE A 194 -7.72 -13.40 1.88
N ASN A 195 -8.32 -12.33 1.37
CA ASN A 195 -9.29 -12.42 0.29
C ASN A 195 -8.60 -12.05 -1.03
N PRO A 196 -8.10 -13.03 -1.81
CA PRO A 196 -7.37 -12.73 -3.02
C PRO A 196 -8.22 -11.94 -4.01
N PRO A 197 -7.60 -11.03 -4.79
CA PRO A 197 -8.31 -10.32 -5.83
C PRO A 197 -9.02 -11.33 -6.76
N SER A 198 -10.27 -11.01 -7.12
CA SER A 198 -11.06 -11.88 -8.00
C SER A 198 -10.32 -12.19 -9.30
N LEU A 199 -10.62 -13.33 -9.93
CA LEU A 199 -10.06 -13.71 -11.22
C LEU A 199 -10.17 -12.58 -12.25
N ARG A 200 -11.34 -11.92 -12.31
CA ARG A 200 -11.60 -10.77 -13.18
C ARG A 200 -10.68 -9.58 -12.88
N ALA A 201 -10.48 -9.25 -11.60
CA ALA A 201 -9.60 -8.16 -11.19
C ALA A 201 -8.13 -8.44 -11.52
N ARG A 202 -7.69 -9.68 -11.30
CA ARG A 202 -6.35 -10.16 -11.69
C ARG A 202 -6.16 -10.08 -13.20
N ALA A 203 -7.13 -10.56 -13.97
CA ALA A 203 -7.09 -10.52 -15.42
C ALA A 203 -7.02 -9.08 -15.95
N HIS A 204 -7.80 -8.17 -15.36
CA HIS A 204 -7.77 -6.76 -15.72
C HIS A 204 -6.40 -6.12 -15.45
N ARG A 205 -5.82 -6.36 -14.27
CA ARG A 205 -4.48 -5.85 -13.90
C ARG A 205 -3.41 -6.32 -14.89
N GLN A 206 -3.35 -7.62 -15.19
CA GLN A 206 -2.37 -8.15 -16.15
C GLN A 206 -2.62 -7.64 -17.58
N ALA A 207 -3.88 -7.50 -18.00
CA ALA A 207 -4.23 -6.88 -19.28
C ALA A 207 -3.71 -5.43 -19.37
N ALA A 208 -3.91 -4.64 -18.30
CA ALA A 208 -3.40 -3.27 -18.23
C ALA A 208 -1.86 -3.23 -18.28
N GLU A 209 -1.15 -4.13 -17.59
CA GLU A 209 0.32 -4.19 -17.66
C GLU A 209 0.84 -4.51 -19.08
N ILE A 210 0.19 -5.44 -19.77
CA ILE A 210 0.56 -5.82 -21.14
C ILE A 210 0.32 -4.65 -22.09
N PHE A 211 -0.82 -3.96 -21.95
CA PHE A 211 -1.14 -2.80 -22.76
C PHE A 211 -0.19 -1.61 -22.48
N ALA A 212 0.14 -1.35 -21.21
CA ALA A 212 1.11 -0.34 -20.83
C ALA A 212 2.49 -0.59 -21.46
N ARG A 213 2.94 -1.85 -21.47
CA ARG A 213 4.20 -2.23 -22.12
C ARG A 213 4.16 -1.99 -23.62
N TRP A 214 3.06 -2.33 -24.28
CA TRP A 214 2.87 -2.04 -25.70
C TRP A 214 2.93 -0.54 -26.01
N LEU A 215 2.25 0.29 -25.23
CA LEU A 215 2.31 1.76 -25.36
C LEU A 215 3.75 2.27 -25.23
N HIS A 216 4.51 1.75 -24.27
CA HIS A 216 5.91 2.12 -24.08
C HIS A 216 6.79 1.69 -25.27
N GLU A 217 6.79 0.40 -25.58
CA GLU A 217 7.73 -0.21 -26.54
C GLU A 217 7.42 0.16 -28.00
N ARG A 218 6.14 0.30 -28.36
CA ARG A 218 5.72 0.52 -29.76
C ARG A 218 5.35 1.98 -30.04
N HIS A 219 4.87 2.71 -29.05
CA HIS A 219 4.41 4.09 -29.21
C HIS A 219 5.27 5.13 -28.48
N GLY A 220 6.34 4.69 -27.81
CA GLY A 220 7.31 5.59 -27.18
C GLY A 220 6.75 6.35 -25.98
N TYR A 221 5.65 5.87 -25.39
CA TYR A 221 5.13 6.46 -24.15
C TYR A 221 6.15 6.27 -23.04
N GLU A 222 6.30 7.24 -22.16
CA GLU A 222 7.03 7.03 -20.90
C GLU A 222 6.29 5.95 -20.07
N MET A 223 7.02 5.04 -19.42
CA MET A 223 6.44 3.84 -18.81
C MET A 223 5.38 4.16 -17.76
N MET A 224 5.62 5.15 -16.90
CA MET A 224 4.66 5.53 -15.88
C MET A 224 3.39 6.12 -16.51
N SER A 225 3.55 6.95 -17.54
CA SER A 225 2.45 7.50 -18.32
C SER A 225 1.62 6.40 -19.02
N ALA A 226 2.29 5.36 -19.53
CA ALA A 226 1.64 4.20 -20.12
C ALA A 226 0.84 3.38 -19.10
N VAL A 227 1.40 3.14 -17.91
CA VAL A 227 0.72 2.42 -16.82
C VAL A 227 -0.52 3.18 -16.33
N ILE A 228 -0.41 4.50 -16.09
CA ILE A 228 -1.54 5.34 -15.67
C ILE A 228 -2.65 5.31 -16.73
N SER A 229 -2.27 5.40 -18.01
CA SER A 229 -3.22 5.36 -19.12
C SER A 229 -3.93 4.00 -19.19
N ALA A 230 -3.18 2.90 -19.09
CA ALA A 230 -3.73 1.55 -19.17
C ALA A 230 -4.65 1.20 -17.99
N ALA A 231 -4.32 1.64 -16.77
CA ALA A 231 -5.10 1.35 -15.57
C ALA A 231 -6.53 1.93 -15.61
N GLY A 232 -6.74 3.01 -16.37
CA GLY A 232 -8.06 3.64 -16.52
C GLY A 232 -8.89 3.11 -17.69
N MET A 233 -8.35 2.21 -18.52
CA MET A 233 -8.99 1.77 -19.76
C MET A 233 -9.79 0.48 -19.59
N ALA A 234 -10.94 0.41 -20.24
CA ALA A 234 -11.66 -0.84 -20.43
C ALA A 234 -10.98 -1.65 -21.54
N LEU A 235 -10.42 -2.82 -21.19
CA LEU A 235 -9.68 -3.70 -22.10
C LEU A 235 -10.38 -5.08 -22.22
N PRO A 236 -11.66 -5.15 -22.65
CA PRO A 236 -12.50 -6.34 -22.48
C PRO A 236 -11.95 -7.59 -23.15
N ALA A 237 -11.58 -7.54 -24.43
CA ALA A 237 -11.06 -8.73 -25.12
C ALA A 237 -9.67 -9.15 -24.62
N LEU A 238 -8.85 -8.17 -24.23
CA LEU A 238 -7.54 -8.42 -23.63
C LEU A 238 -7.71 -9.12 -22.27
N GLN A 239 -8.63 -8.61 -21.46
CA GLN A 239 -8.98 -9.17 -20.17
C GLN A 239 -9.55 -10.58 -20.30
N GLU A 240 -10.48 -10.84 -21.22
CA GLU A 240 -11.02 -12.18 -21.48
C GLU A 240 -9.90 -13.17 -21.87
N ALA A 241 -8.97 -12.73 -22.73
CA ALA A 241 -7.83 -13.55 -23.14
C ALA A 241 -6.80 -13.79 -22.02
N VAL A 242 -6.67 -12.88 -21.04
CA VAL A 242 -5.85 -13.11 -19.84
C VAL A 242 -6.59 -14.03 -18.86
N GLU A 243 -7.88 -13.79 -18.65
CA GLU A 243 -8.71 -14.53 -17.70
C GLU A 243 -8.68 -16.03 -17.95
N SER A 244 -8.69 -16.44 -19.23
CA SER A 244 -8.58 -17.86 -19.61
C SER A 244 -7.20 -18.49 -19.33
N ARG A 245 -6.20 -17.69 -18.96
CA ARG A 245 -4.81 -18.12 -18.75
C ARG A 245 -4.38 -18.14 -17.29
N LEU A 246 -5.12 -17.47 -16.41
CA LEU A 246 -4.83 -17.42 -14.99
C LEU A 246 -5.43 -18.65 -14.29
N ALA A 247 -4.65 -19.32 -13.45
CA ALA A 247 -5.24 -20.36 -12.61
C ALA A 247 -6.01 -19.78 -11.41
N PRO A 248 -6.89 -20.60 -10.80
CA PRO A 248 -7.35 -20.37 -9.44
C PRO A 248 -6.16 -20.25 -8.49
N LEU A 249 -6.23 -19.27 -7.58
CA LEU A 249 -5.29 -19.14 -6.48
C LEU A 249 -5.73 -20.04 -5.33
N SER A 250 -4.77 -20.66 -4.67
CA SER A 250 -4.98 -21.36 -3.41
C SER A 250 -3.93 -20.91 -2.40
N ALA A 251 -4.25 -21.01 -1.11
CA ALA A 251 -3.29 -20.75 -0.04
C ALA A 251 -2.04 -21.65 -0.21
N ASP A 252 -2.20 -22.92 -0.60
CA ASP A 252 -1.06 -23.80 -0.85
C ASP A 252 -0.17 -23.34 -2.01
N LEU A 253 -0.76 -22.82 -3.09
CA LEU A 253 0.01 -22.29 -4.22
C LEU A 253 0.82 -21.06 -3.79
N LEU A 254 0.22 -20.16 -3.02
CA LEU A 254 0.88 -18.95 -2.50
C LEU A 254 1.99 -19.30 -1.50
N ARG A 255 1.76 -20.31 -0.65
CA ARG A 255 2.68 -20.75 0.40
C ARG A 255 3.87 -21.53 -0.15
N ALA A 256 3.61 -22.57 -0.94
CA ALA A 256 4.61 -23.57 -1.33
C ALA A 256 5.09 -23.42 -2.77
N GLY A 257 4.44 -22.57 -3.57
CA GLY A 257 4.74 -22.46 -4.99
C GLY A 257 4.53 -23.77 -5.73
N THR A 258 5.03 -23.82 -6.97
CA THR A 258 5.09 -25.09 -7.73
C THR A 258 6.40 -25.27 -8.48
N GLY A 259 7.10 -24.18 -8.84
CA GLY A 259 8.29 -24.25 -9.69
C GLY A 259 8.01 -24.79 -11.10
N LYS A 260 6.74 -24.99 -11.46
CA LYS A 260 6.29 -25.64 -12.68
C LYS A 260 5.50 -24.67 -13.53
N THR A 261 5.43 -24.95 -14.82
CA THR A 261 4.49 -24.24 -15.68
C THR A 261 3.07 -24.74 -15.38
N LEU A 262 2.08 -23.84 -15.43
CA LEU A 262 0.66 -24.22 -15.23
C LEU A 262 0.23 -25.34 -16.21
N PHE A 263 0.85 -25.37 -17.39
CA PHE A 263 0.56 -26.28 -18.47
C PHE A 263 1.78 -27.15 -18.81
N ASP A 264 2.30 -27.90 -17.83
CA ASP A 264 3.34 -28.90 -18.07
C ASP A 264 2.90 -29.85 -19.19
N GLY A 265 3.63 -29.85 -20.31
CA GLY A 265 3.39 -30.73 -21.46
C GLY A 265 2.66 -30.10 -22.64
N LEU A 266 2.20 -28.84 -22.56
CA LEU A 266 1.72 -28.08 -23.72
C LEU A 266 2.88 -27.30 -24.34
N SER A 267 3.14 -27.52 -25.63
CA SER A 267 4.06 -26.69 -26.40
C SER A 267 3.54 -25.26 -26.53
N ARG A 268 4.43 -24.30 -26.76
CA ARG A 268 4.07 -22.90 -27.03
C ARG A 268 3.08 -22.78 -28.20
N GLU A 269 3.19 -23.64 -29.20
CA GLU A 269 2.28 -23.71 -30.34
C GLU A 269 0.89 -24.23 -29.94
N GLU A 270 0.79 -25.34 -29.20
CA GLU A 270 -0.50 -25.86 -28.73
C GLU A 270 -1.21 -24.87 -27.80
N TRP A 271 -0.43 -24.14 -27.01
CA TRP A 271 -0.93 -23.04 -26.20
C TRP A 271 -1.47 -21.87 -27.03
N ASN A 272 -0.71 -21.45 -28.05
CA ASN A 272 -1.11 -20.38 -28.95
C ASN A 272 -2.37 -20.73 -29.75
N VAL A 273 -2.58 -22.01 -30.06
CA VAL A 273 -3.81 -22.54 -30.69
C VAL A 273 -4.98 -22.53 -29.71
N LEU A 274 -4.78 -22.98 -28.46
CA LEU A 274 -5.82 -22.96 -27.41
C LEU A 274 -6.28 -21.54 -27.06
N CYS A 275 -5.36 -20.57 -27.10
CA CYS A 275 -5.63 -19.17 -26.73
C CYS A 275 -5.88 -18.24 -27.94
N GLY A 276 -5.93 -18.76 -29.16
CA GLY A 276 -6.34 -17.97 -30.33
C GLY A 276 -5.37 -16.89 -30.82
N ARG A 277 -4.04 -17.13 -30.79
CA ARG A 277 -2.88 -16.36 -31.32
C ARG A 277 -1.85 -15.96 -30.25
N ASP A 278 -0.61 -15.79 -30.71
CA ASP A 278 0.56 -15.31 -29.95
C ASP A 278 0.23 -14.01 -29.23
N TYR A 279 0.43 -13.98 -27.92
CA TYR A 279 0.29 -12.76 -27.13
C TYR A 279 1.61 -11.97 -27.15
N ASP A 280 1.93 -11.44 -28.32
CA ASP A 280 2.81 -10.29 -28.50
C ASP A 280 2.00 -9.03 -28.15
N ALA A 281 2.66 -7.99 -27.65
CA ALA A 281 2.13 -6.63 -27.56
C ALA A 281 1.31 -6.22 -28.82
N SER A 282 1.64 -6.72 -30.01
CA SER A 282 0.86 -6.51 -31.24
C SER A 282 -0.52 -7.20 -31.27
N ALA A 283 -0.68 -8.40 -30.71
CA ALA A 283 -1.99 -9.08 -30.61
C ALA A 283 -2.89 -8.45 -29.53
N ALA A 284 -2.30 -7.78 -28.55
CA ALA A 284 -3.05 -7.02 -27.54
C ALA A 284 -3.78 -5.81 -28.16
N ALA A 285 -3.23 -5.20 -29.21
CA ALA A 285 -3.84 -4.09 -29.94
C ALA A 285 -5.06 -4.54 -30.76
N ASP A 286 -4.93 -5.63 -31.53
CA ASP A 286 -6.02 -6.23 -32.31
C ASP A 286 -7.22 -6.63 -31.42
N LEU A 287 -6.95 -7.09 -30.19
CA LEU A 287 -7.97 -7.44 -29.21
C LEU A 287 -8.58 -6.20 -28.54
N ALA A 288 -7.81 -5.15 -28.27
CA ALA A 288 -8.32 -3.92 -27.66
C ALA A 288 -9.26 -3.11 -28.58
N GLY A 289 -9.40 -3.47 -29.86
CA GLY A 289 -10.28 -2.79 -30.81
C GLY A 289 -9.80 -1.40 -31.21
N LEU A 290 -8.48 -1.17 -31.13
CA LEU A 290 -7.78 0.02 -31.63
C LEU A 290 -7.21 -0.27 -33.03
#